data_AF-A0A6V8LB20-F1
#
_entry.id   AF-A0A6V8LB20-F1
#
_cell.length_a   1.000
_cell.length_b   1.000
_cell.length_c   1.000
_cell.angle_alpha   90.00
_cell.angle_beta   90.00
_cell.angle_gamma   90.00
#
_symmetry.space_group_name_H-M   'P 1'
#
loop_
_entity.id
_entity.type
_entity.pdbx_description
1 polymer ?
#
loop_
_entity_poly.entity_id
_entity_poly.type
_entity_poly.pdbx_seq_one_letter_code
_entity_poly.pdbx_strand_id
1 'polypeptide(L)'
;MVGVGRNDGDPPEMQYLYRKKHILVREQYLEPARQILLRYSESIGVPRTRPTDVPDVERVVAGVRLLRLDGLETLDALRVIRDGEENLNIAGLGSGCAAPDYVVHISGDAANCPANEPEPVSAGGSPVPPPAADPGAGAGVKVLVIDTGLDNTMQPKAHWLHGVTGEQDRLVKAGPPRTLEPYAGHGTFIAGVVRSVAPRAEVRVLNYFPRAGATWESTLVQNLDRALHEEFPDIISMSAGTRAQNGGLLAFNVFWENRLSHYKGVALVVAAGNDGERSFFWPAASPYTVSVGALAPDGRSRADFSNFGGWVDVYAPGQDLVNAFPNGKFTYQEPPHVGRVEQFSGMAMWSGTSFSTPLVAGLIAARMSRTGENGRAAAAALLAQAREQAVPGVGAVLLP
;
A
#
# COMPACT_ATOMS: atom_id res chain seq x y z
N MET A 1 20.22 0.67 -1.95
CA MET A 1 20.33 0.11 -3.32
C MET A 1 19.28 -0.98 -3.45
N VAL A 2 18.52 -0.98 -4.55
CA VAL A 2 17.45 -1.97 -4.81
C VAL A 2 18.05 -3.19 -5.52
N GLY A 3 17.58 -4.37 -5.15
CA GLY A 3 17.83 -5.65 -5.83
C GLY A 3 16.52 -6.20 -6.40
N VAL A 4 16.67 -7.14 -7.32
CA VAL A 4 15.57 -7.81 -8.01
C VAL A 4 15.65 -9.29 -7.67
N GLY A 5 14.58 -9.84 -7.14
CA GLY A 5 14.45 -11.27 -6.88
C GLY A 5 13.31 -11.86 -7.69
N ARG A 6 13.26 -13.20 -7.73
CA ARG A 6 12.22 -13.99 -8.39
C ARG A 6 11.82 -15.13 -7.48
N ASN A 7 10.58 -15.61 -7.62
CA ASN A 7 10.19 -16.88 -7.00
C ASN A 7 10.53 -18.03 -7.96
N ASP A 8 10.80 -19.20 -7.39
CA ASP A 8 11.07 -20.39 -8.19
C ASP A 8 9.80 -20.81 -8.94
N GLY A 9 9.89 -20.92 -10.26
CA GLY A 9 8.78 -21.30 -11.13
C GLY A 9 7.91 -20.15 -11.65
N ASP A 10 8.12 -18.92 -11.15
CA ASP A 10 7.45 -17.74 -11.67
C ASP A 10 8.04 -17.30 -13.04
N PRO A 11 7.23 -16.74 -13.95
CA PRO A 11 7.72 -16.18 -15.20
C PRO A 11 8.79 -15.09 -14.98
N PRO A 12 9.71 -14.85 -15.93
CA PRO A 12 10.78 -13.85 -15.79
C PRO A 12 10.30 -12.43 -15.45
N GLU A 13 9.09 -12.08 -15.86
CA GLU A 13 8.38 -10.81 -15.61
C GLU A 13 7.81 -10.68 -14.19
N MET A 14 7.67 -11.78 -13.45
CA MET A 14 7.26 -11.79 -12.05
C MET A 14 8.48 -11.67 -11.15
N GLN A 15 8.80 -10.42 -10.83
CA GLN A 15 9.93 -10.06 -9.98
C GLN A 15 9.43 -9.36 -8.72
N TYR A 16 10.22 -9.41 -7.65
CA TYR A 16 10.03 -8.54 -6.50
C TYR A 16 11.26 -7.70 -6.25
N LEU A 17 11.03 -6.50 -5.73
CA LEU A 17 12.09 -5.57 -5.40
C LEU A 17 12.41 -5.61 -3.90
N TYR A 18 13.69 -5.58 -3.56
CA TYR A 18 14.13 -5.63 -2.16
C TYR A 18 15.36 -4.74 -1.90
N ARG A 19 15.60 -4.42 -0.64
CA ARG A 19 16.78 -3.67 -0.20
C ARG A 19 18.02 -4.58 -0.16
N LYS A 20 19.01 -4.29 -1.00
CA LYS A 20 20.28 -5.04 -0.97
C LYS A 20 20.99 -4.87 0.37
N LYS A 21 21.68 -5.93 0.81
CA LYS A 21 22.49 -6.02 2.03
C LYS A 21 21.70 -5.79 3.33
N HIS A 22 20.38 -5.96 3.29
CA HIS A 22 19.51 -5.88 4.46
C HIS A 22 18.51 -7.03 4.43
N ILE A 23 18.23 -7.61 5.59
CA ILE A 23 17.18 -8.61 5.78
C ILE A 23 16.36 -8.28 7.02
N LEU A 24 15.08 -8.62 6.98
CA LEU A 24 14.21 -8.63 8.14
C LEU A 24 14.34 -9.98 8.83
N VAL A 25 14.44 -9.97 10.16
CA VAL A 25 14.52 -11.19 10.97
C VAL A 25 13.55 -11.07 12.14
N ARG A 26 12.74 -12.11 12.37
CA ARG A 26 11.95 -12.20 13.61
C ARG A 26 12.92 -12.25 14.80
N GLU A 27 12.64 -11.44 15.81
CA GLU A 27 13.56 -11.16 16.91
C GLU A 27 14.04 -12.44 17.63
N GLN A 28 13.16 -13.43 17.81
CA GLN A 28 13.50 -14.71 18.42
C GLN A 28 14.52 -15.56 17.63
N TYR A 29 14.69 -15.29 16.33
CA TYR A 29 15.65 -15.98 15.45
C TYR A 29 16.89 -15.13 15.13
N LEU A 30 17.01 -13.92 15.71
CA LEU A 30 18.12 -13.02 15.39
C LEU A 30 19.47 -13.67 15.69
N GLU A 31 19.66 -14.20 16.89
CA GLU A 31 20.95 -14.76 17.28
C GLU A 31 21.28 -16.05 16.50
N PRO A 32 20.38 -17.03 16.37
CA PRO A 32 20.61 -18.18 15.49
C PRO A 32 20.95 -17.79 14.05
N ALA A 33 20.25 -16.81 13.47
CA ALA A 33 20.53 -16.34 12.11
C ALA A 33 21.93 -15.70 12.00
N ARG A 34 22.36 -14.91 12.99
CA ARG A 34 23.71 -14.33 13.00
C ARG A 34 24.79 -15.40 13.08
N GLN A 35 24.60 -16.45 13.88
CA GLN A 35 25.54 -17.57 13.97
C GLN A 35 25.65 -18.34 12.64
N ILE A 36 24.52 -18.58 11.97
CA ILE A 36 24.49 -19.19 10.63
C ILE A 36 25.28 -18.34 9.63
N LEU A 37 24.98 -17.03 9.56
CA LEU A 37 25.63 -16.13 8.62
C LEU A 37 27.13 -15.98 8.89
N LEU A 38 27.54 -15.97 10.16
CA LEU A 38 28.95 -15.94 10.55
C LEU A 38 29.69 -17.16 10.01
N ARG A 39 29.23 -18.37 10.34
CA ARG A 39 29.85 -19.63 9.87
C ARG A 39 29.88 -19.71 8.35
N TYR A 40 28.80 -19.29 7.69
CA TYR A 40 28.75 -19.25 6.23
C TYR A 40 29.77 -18.27 5.64
N SER A 41 29.83 -17.03 6.14
CA SER A 41 30.80 -16.02 5.66
C SER A 41 32.25 -16.46 5.81
N GLU A 42 32.60 -17.10 6.93
CA GLU A 42 33.94 -17.65 7.19
C GLU A 42 34.29 -18.75 6.18
N SER A 43 33.34 -19.63 5.88
CA SER A 43 33.55 -20.76 4.97
C SER A 43 33.82 -20.34 3.52
N ILE A 44 33.21 -19.24 3.06
CA ILE A 44 33.38 -18.72 1.69
C ILE A 44 34.48 -17.65 1.61
N GLY A 45 35.25 -17.45 2.69
CA GLY A 45 36.35 -16.49 2.73
C GLY A 45 35.94 -15.03 2.59
N VAL A 46 34.70 -14.69 2.97
CA VAL A 46 34.21 -13.30 2.97
C VAL A 46 34.52 -12.68 4.32
N PRO A 47 35.55 -11.80 4.43
CA PRO A 47 35.93 -11.22 5.71
C PRO A 47 34.89 -10.21 6.18
N ARG A 48 34.78 -10.03 7.50
CA ARG A 48 34.10 -8.86 8.06
C ARG A 48 34.86 -7.61 7.65
N THR A 49 34.17 -6.72 6.96
CA THR A 49 34.71 -5.42 6.55
C THR A 49 34.34 -4.33 7.54
N ARG A 50 33.40 -4.58 8.45
CA ARG A 50 32.92 -3.59 9.42
C ARG A 50 33.48 -3.78 10.83
N PRO A 51 33.87 -2.67 11.49
CA PRO A 51 34.16 -2.63 12.91
C PRO A 51 32.98 -3.15 13.76
N THR A 52 33.28 -3.84 14.87
CA THR A 52 32.28 -4.49 15.75
C THR A 52 31.42 -3.50 16.56
N ASP A 53 31.81 -2.24 16.60
CA ASP A 53 31.17 -1.15 17.35
C ASP A 53 30.07 -0.41 16.55
N VAL A 54 29.94 -0.66 15.24
CA VAL A 54 28.81 -0.15 14.44
C VAL A 54 27.63 -1.12 14.55
N PRO A 55 26.45 -0.70 15.08
CA PRO A 55 25.29 -1.57 15.15
C PRO A 55 24.90 -2.09 13.76
N ASP A 56 24.85 -3.41 13.60
CA ASP A 56 24.37 -4.09 12.40
C ASP A 56 22.86 -4.41 12.48
N VAL A 57 22.23 -4.14 13.62
CA VAL A 57 20.83 -4.45 13.90
C VAL A 57 20.06 -3.21 14.30
N GLU A 58 18.95 -2.96 13.61
CA GLU A 58 18.00 -1.90 13.94
C GLU A 58 16.65 -2.51 14.36
N ARG A 59 15.95 -1.86 15.30
CA ARG A 59 14.59 -2.26 15.68
C ARG A 59 13.60 -1.73 14.65
N VAL A 60 12.80 -2.63 14.08
CA VAL A 60 11.68 -2.25 13.19
C VAL A 60 10.43 -2.04 14.04
N VAL A 61 9.84 -3.11 14.54
CA VAL A 61 8.74 -3.12 15.50
C VAL A 61 9.01 -4.18 16.56
N ALA A 62 8.15 -4.28 17.59
CA ALA A 62 8.27 -5.36 18.56
C ALA A 62 8.19 -6.72 17.86
N GLY A 63 9.24 -7.55 18.00
CA GLY A 63 9.33 -8.85 17.34
C GLY A 63 10.05 -8.86 15.97
N VAL A 64 10.48 -7.71 15.44
CA VAL A 64 11.23 -7.64 14.16
C VAL A 64 12.48 -6.79 14.28
N ARG A 65 13.55 -7.27 13.66
CA ARG A 65 14.83 -6.61 13.54
C ARG A 65 15.25 -6.51 12.08
N LEU A 66 15.86 -5.40 11.71
CA LEU A 66 16.50 -5.19 10.42
C LEU A 66 18.00 -5.46 10.61
N LEU A 67 18.50 -6.52 9.99
CA LEU A 67 19.91 -6.91 10.02
C LEU A 67 20.60 -6.44 8.73
N ARG A 68 21.66 -5.65 8.87
CA ARG A 68 22.51 -5.22 7.77
C ARG A 68 23.64 -6.22 7.54
N LEU A 69 23.65 -6.85 6.37
CA LEU A 69 24.61 -7.86 5.96
C LEU A 69 25.98 -7.27 5.62
N ASP A 70 27.05 -7.94 6.03
CA ASP A 70 28.43 -7.57 5.73
C ASP A 70 29.03 -8.56 4.73
N GLY A 71 29.43 -8.07 3.56
CA GLY A 71 29.99 -8.89 2.47
C GLY A 71 28.97 -9.79 1.75
N LEU A 72 28.03 -10.42 2.46
CA LEU A 72 27.06 -11.37 1.90
C LEU A 72 25.99 -10.71 1.02
N GLU A 73 25.60 -11.35 -0.08
CA GLU A 73 24.41 -10.96 -0.85
C GLU A 73 23.12 -11.32 -0.10
N THR A 74 22.07 -10.52 -0.29
CA THR A 74 20.80 -10.66 0.45
C THR A 74 20.16 -12.03 0.24
N LEU A 75 20.03 -12.48 -1.01
CA LEU A 75 19.33 -13.72 -1.33
C LEU A 75 20.12 -14.95 -0.88
N ASP A 76 21.46 -14.92 -0.96
CA ASP A 76 22.31 -15.99 -0.45
C ASP A 76 22.21 -16.12 1.07
N ALA A 77 22.24 -14.99 1.78
CA ALA A 77 22.06 -14.95 3.23
C ALA A 77 20.70 -15.54 3.64
N LEU A 78 19.62 -15.19 2.93
CA LEU A 78 18.28 -15.72 3.19
C LEU A 78 18.18 -17.21 2.88
N ARG A 79 18.75 -17.67 1.76
CA ARG A 79 18.83 -19.10 1.39
C ARG A 79 19.49 -19.91 2.50
N VAL A 80 20.65 -19.49 2.97
CA VAL A 80 21.41 -20.23 4.00
C VAL A 80 20.71 -20.16 5.37
N ILE A 81 20.05 -19.06 5.71
CA ILE A 81 19.21 -19.00 6.93
C ILE A 81 18.05 -20.00 6.84
N ARG A 82 17.39 -20.09 5.68
CA ARG A 82 16.22 -20.95 5.47
C ARG A 82 16.61 -22.43 5.43
N ASP A 83 17.54 -22.78 4.55
CA ASP A 83 17.83 -24.16 4.18
C ASP A 83 19.06 -24.73 4.91
N GLY A 84 19.89 -23.86 5.46
CA GLY A 84 21.21 -24.24 5.96
C GLY A 84 22.23 -24.39 4.83
N GLU A 85 23.33 -25.09 5.13
CA GLU A 85 24.34 -25.49 4.16
C GLU A 85 24.94 -26.82 4.63
N GLU A 86 24.51 -27.92 4.00
CA GLU A 86 24.85 -29.29 4.41
C GLU A 86 26.36 -29.54 4.39
N ASN A 87 27.05 -29.04 3.36
CA ASN A 87 28.50 -29.16 3.21
C ASN A 87 29.29 -28.49 4.35
N LEU A 88 28.65 -27.59 5.10
CA LEU A 88 29.24 -26.87 6.23
C LEU A 88 28.69 -27.34 7.59
N ASN A 89 27.82 -28.36 7.60
CA ASN A 89 27.08 -28.78 8.79
C ASN A 89 26.40 -27.59 9.49
N ILE A 90 25.70 -26.77 8.69
CA ILE A 90 24.87 -25.66 9.16
C ILE A 90 23.41 -26.06 8.94
N ALA A 91 22.66 -26.25 10.03
CA ALA A 91 21.22 -26.48 9.95
C ALA A 91 20.48 -25.16 9.68
N GLY A 92 19.51 -25.19 8.77
CA GLY A 92 18.62 -24.06 8.51
C GLY A 92 17.59 -23.85 9.62
N LEU A 93 17.04 -22.64 9.70
CA LEU A 93 15.96 -22.27 10.61
C LEU A 93 14.57 -22.48 10.01
N GLY A 94 14.48 -22.76 8.71
CA GLY A 94 13.22 -22.88 7.97
C GLY A 94 12.59 -21.54 7.59
N SER A 95 11.47 -21.62 6.88
CA SER A 95 10.74 -20.48 6.35
C SER A 95 10.12 -19.58 7.43
N GLY A 96 9.95 -18.28 7.14
CA GLY A 96 9.29 -17.33 8.03
C GLY A 96 10.18 -16.75 9.15
N CYS A 97 11.43 -17.22 9.27
CA CYS A 97 12.40 -16.69 10.24
C CYS A 97 13.00 -15.35 9.81
N ALA A 98 13.33 -15.24 8.52
CA ALA A 98 13.88 -14.05 7.90
C ALA A 98 13.28 -13.85 6.50
N ALA A 99 13.29 -12.62 6.01
CA ALA A 99 12.78 -12.24 4.71
C ALA A 99 13.59 -11.07 4.12
N PRO A 100 13.51 -10.83 2.80
CA PRO A 100 13.95 -9.57 2.21
C PRO A 100 13.23 -8.39 2.89
N ASP A 101 13.91 -7.23 2.98
CA ASP A 101 13.24 -5.96 3.24
C ASP A 101 12.71 -5.43 1.90
N TYR A 102 11.44 -5.70 1.62
CA TYR A 102 10.84 -5.44 0.30
C TYR A 102 10.66 -3.95 0.01
N VAL A 103 10.61 -3.58 -1.27
CA VAL A 103 10.13 -2.26 -1.70
C VAL A 103 8.62 -2.33 -1.79
N VAL A 104 7.91 -1.51 -1.01
CA VAL A 104 6.46 -1.33 -1.12
C VAL A 104 6.19 -0.06 -1.91
N HIS A 105 5.27 -0.11 -2.87
CA HIS A 105 5.06 0.98 -3.81
C HIS A 105 3.58 1.14 -4.20
N ILE A 106 3.22 2.34 -4.66
CA ILE A 106 1.84 2.71 -5.09
C ILE A 106 1.52 2.32 -6.54
N SER A 107 2.52 1.98 -7.36
CA SER A 107 2.39 1.59 -8.78
C SER A 107 2.54 0.08 -8.99
N GLY A 108 2.21 -0.47 -10.16
CA GLY A 108 2.51 -1.88 -10.49
C GLY A 108 3.98 -2.10 -10.88
N ASP A 109 4.37 -3.36 -11.14
CA ASP A 109 5.77 -3.74 -11.48
C ASP A 109 6.20 -3.35 -12.91
N ALA A 110 5.30 -2.77 -13.73
CA ALA A 110 5.58 -2.47 -15.14
C ALA A 110 5.11 -1.10 -15.65
N ALA A 111 4.34 -0.34 -14.86
CA ALA A 111 3.86 0.99 -15.23
C ALA A 111 4.12 1.96 -14.08
N ASN A 112 4.71 3.15 -14.34
CA ASN A 112 5.00 4.13 -13.30
C ASN A 112 3.75 4.92 -12.86
N CYS A 113 2.58 4.28 -12.81
CA CYS A 113 1.30 4.89 -12.50
C CYS A 113 0.37 3.89 -11.77
N PRO A 114 -0.76 4.37 -11.24
CA PRO A 114 -2.01 3.60 -11.23
C PRO A 114 -2.33 3.03 -12.63
N ALA A 115 -3.52 2.49 -12.84
CA ALA A 115 -3.83 1.83 -14.11
C ALA A 115 -3.64 2.71 -15.35
N ASN A 116 -3.78 4.03 -15.20
CA ASN A 116 -3.43 5.04 -16.19
C ASN A 116 -2.81 6.28 -15.51
N GLU A 117 -2.35 7.23 -16.31
CA GLU A 117 -2.01 8.58 -15.88
C GLU A 117 -3.28 9.41 -15.61
N PRO A 118 -3.26 10.41 -14.72
CA PRO A 118 -4.42 11.26 -14.49
C PRO A 118 -4.78 12.03 -15.76
N GLU A 119 -6.07 12.20 -16.02
CA GLU A 119 -6.59 12.92 -17.18
C GLU A 119 -7.33 14.19 -16.74
N PRO A 120 -7.14 15.34 -17.41
CA PRO A 120 -7.85 16.56 -17.07
C PRO A 120 -9.34 16.41 -17.38
N VAL A 121 -10.18 16.94 -16.48
CA VAL A 121 -11.64 16.99 -16.67
C VAL A 121 -12.10 18.43 -16.96
N SER A 122 -13.27 18.56 -17.60
CA SER A 122 -13.87 19.88 -17.84
C SER A 122 -14.10 20.63 -16.52
N ALA A 123 -13.81 21.93 -16.54
CA ALA A 123 -14.05 22.80 -15.39
C ALA A 123 -15.54 22.79 -15.00
N GLY A 124 -15.83 22.74 -13.70
CA GLY A 124 -17.20 22.70 -13.18
C GLY A 124 -17.84 21.31 -13.09
N GLY A 125 -17.09 20.24 -13.38
CA GLY A 125 -17.53 18.87 -13.11
C GLY A 125 -17.78 18.60 -11.62
N SER A 126 -18.46 17.47 -11.33
CA SER A 126 -18.64 16.95 -9.98
C SER A 126 -17.76 15.71 -9.77
N PRO A 127 -17.38 15.39 -8.53
CA PRO A 127 -16.67 14.15 -8.28
C PRO A 127 -17.54 12.93 -8.62
N VAL A 128 -16.90 11.84 -9.00
CA VAL A 128 -17.50 10.54 -9.31
C VAL A 128 -16.80 9.49 -8.44
N PRO A 129 -17.51 8.85 -7.49
CA PRO A 129 -18.92 9.08 -7.16
C PRO A 129 -19.17 10.48 -6.55
N PRO A 130 -20.38 11.03 -6.69
CA PRO A 130 -20.76 12.27 -6.02
C PRO A 130 -20.74 12.08 -4.49
N PRO A 131 -20.69 13.18 -3.71
CA PRO A 131 -20.82 13.08 -2.26
C PRO A 131 -22.10 12.34 -1.87
N ALA A 132 -22.01 11.46 -0.88
CA ALA A 132 -23.08 10.58 -0.45
C ALA A 132 -24.33 11.39 -0.09
N ALA A 133 -25.49 10.81 -0.42
CA ALA A 133 -26.78 11.44 -0.15
C ALA A 133 -27.04 11.64 1.35
N ASP A 134 -26.44 10.80 2.21
CA ASP A 134 -26.41 11.00 3.65
C ASP A 134 -25.23 11.91 4.03
N PRO A 135 -25.48 13.21 4.32
CA PRO A 135 -24.41 14.14 4.69
C PRO A 135 -23.85 13.87 6.09
N GLY A 136 -24.41 12.93 6.85
CA GLY A 136 -23.94 12.48 8.16
C GLY A 136 -22.97 11.30 8.09
N ALA A 137 -22.87 10.62 6.95
CA ALA A 137 -22.11 9.38 6.83
C ALA A 137 -20.62 9.56 7.19
N GLY A 138 -20.14 8.67 8.06
CA GLY A 138 -18.77 8.68 8.59
C GLY A 138 -18.55 9.58 9.80
N ALA A 139 -19.58 10.23 10.34
CA ALA A 139 -19.42 11.09 11.51
C ALA A 139 -18.79 10.32 12.69
N GLY A 140 -17.74 10.90 13.28
CA GLY A 140 -16.99 10.33 14.41
C GLY A 140 -16.06 9.17 14.05
N VAL A 141 -15.86 8.89 12.75
CA VAL A 141 -14.94 7.84 12.29
C VAL A 141 -13.66 8.46 11.76
N LYS A 142 -12.50 7.99 12.24
CA LYS A 142 -11.19 8.45 11.79
C LYS A 142 -10.59 7.52 10.73
N VAL A 143 -10.40 8.05 9.52
CA VAL A 143 -9.78 7.35 8.39
C VAL A 143 -8.37 7.89 8.16
N LEU A 144 -7.39 7.02 8.32
CA LEU A 144 -6.00 7.33 8.03
C LEU A 144 -5.63 6.81 6.65
N VAL A 145 -5.28 7.74 5.76
CA VAL A 145 -4.83 7.45 4.40
C VAL A 145 -3.30 7.42 4.38
N ILE A 146 -2.73 6.31 3.94
CA ILE A 146 -1.28 6.09 3.87
C ILE A 146 -0.86 6.19 2.40
N ASP A 147 -0.31 7.33 1.99
CA ASP A 147 -0.11 7.65 0.57
C ASP A 147 1.04 8.67 0.33
N THR A 148 0.98 9.47 -0.75
CA THR A 148 1.96 10.50 -1.15
C THR A 148 1.80 11.83 -0.42
N GLY A 149 0.74 11.98 0.38
CA GLY A 149 0.40 13.20 1.11
C GLY A 149 -0.78 13.96 0.52
N LEU A 150 -1.05 15.13 1.10
CA LEU A 150 -2.15 16.01 0.76
C LEU A 150 -1.63 17.32 0.16
N ASP A 151 -2.19 17.75 -0.96
CA ASP A 151 -2.06 19.13 -1.41
C ASP A 151 -3.03 20.01 -0.60
N ASN A 152 -2.52 20.57 0.49
CA ASN A 152 -3.32 21.38 1.43
C ASN A 152 -3.98 22.61 0.78
N THR A 153 -3.54 23.02 -0.40
CA THR A 153 -4.15 24.13 -1.16
C THR A 153 -5.49 23.76 -1.82
N MET A 154 -5.86 22.47 -1.82
CA MET A 154 -7.10 21.99 -2.44
C MET A 154 -8.34 22.12 -1.56
N GLN A 155 -8.21 22.14 -0.23
CA GLN A 155 -9.38 22.24 0.67
C GLN A 155 -10.30 23.43 0.37
N PRO A 156 -9.80 24.66 0.14
CA PRO A 156 -10.66 25.81 -0.18
C PRO A 156 -11.31 25.73 -1.57
N LYS A 157 -10.81 24.84 -2.45
CA LYS A 157 -11.23 24.73 -3.86
C LYS A 157 -12.19 23.56 -4.10
N ALA A 158 -12.05 22.49 -3.32
CA ALA A 158 -12.88 21.30 -3.35
C ALA A 158 -13.64 21.18 -2.02
N HIS A 159 -14.89 21.65 -1.99
CA HIS A 159 -15.66 21.79 -0.75
C HIS A 159 -15.83 20.48 0.04
N TRP A 160 -15.86 19.32 -0.62
CA TRP A 160 -15.94 18.02 0.07
C TRP A 160 -14.66 17.64 0.81
N LEU A 161 -13.52 18.25 0.48
CA LEU A 161 -12.26 18.11 1.22
C LEU A 161 -12.17 19.01 2.46
N HIS A 162 -13.17 19.84 2.76
CA HIS A 162 -13.11 20.70 3.94
C HIS A 162 -12.94 19.87 5.23
N GLY A 163 -11.90 20.19 6.01
CA GLY A 163 -11.56 19.49 7.25
C GLY A 163 -10.69 18.23 7.07
N VAL A 164 -10.39 17.82 5.83
CA VAL A 164 -9.36 16.81 5.57
C VAL A 164 -8.00 17.40 5.96
N THR A 165 -7.19 16.66 6.70
CA THR A 165 -5.84 17.10 7.10
C THR A 165 -4.79 16.19 6.51
N GLY A 166 -3.53 16.61 6.51
CA GLY A 166 -2.45 15.71 6.07
C GLY A 166 -1.09 16.36 5.95
N GLU A 167 -0.09 15.51 5.80
CA GLU A 167 1.27 15.91 5.49
C GLU A 167 1.35 16.41 4.05
N GLN A 168 2.14 17.45 3.79
CA GLN A 168 2.26 18.03 2.46
C GLN A 168 2.72 16.99 1.42
N ASP A 169 1.99 16.91 0.31
CA ASP A 169 2.46 16.20 -0.88
C ASP A 169 3.66 16.95 -1.47
N ARG A 170 4.82 16.27 -1.45
CA ARG A 170 6.12 16.81 -1.90
C ARG A 170 6.36 16.60 -3.39
N LEU A 171 5.51 15.83 -4.07
CA LEU A 171 5.53 15.63 -5.52
C LEU A 171 4.83 16.80 -6.23
N VAL A 172 4.06 17.60 -5.50
CA VAL A 172 3.53 18.88 -5.97
C VAL A 172 4.52 20.01 -5.70
N LYS A 173 5.29 20.42 -6.71
CA LYS A 173 6.30 21.48 -6.58
C LYS A 173 5.70 22.87 -6.64
N ALA A 174 6.18 23.75 -5.77
CA ALA A 174 5.81 25.16 -5.76
C ALA A 174 6.33 25.90 -7.01
N GLY A 175 5.58 26.90 -7.48
CA GLY A 175 5.95 27.75 -8.61
C GLY A 175 4.72 28.38 -9.29
N PRO A 176 4.88 29.45 -10.09
CA PRO A 176 3.87 29.93 -11.02
C PRO A 176 4.22 29.53 -12.47
N PRO A 177 3.62 28.48 -13.06
CA PRO A 177 2.65 27.54 -12.47
C PRO A 177 3.32 26.47 -11.59
N ARG A 178 2.53 25.78 -10.78
CA ARG A 178 2.99 24.60 -10.02
C ARG A 178 3.30 23.46 -10.99
N THR A 179 4.30 22.66 -10.64
CA THR A 179 4.70 21.48 -11.42
C THR A 179 4.33 20.23 -10.62
N LEU A 180 3.73 19.26 -11.31
CA LEU A 180 3.31 17.99 -10.74
C LEU A 180 4.30 16.90 -11.20
N GLU A 181 5.01 16.29 -10.24
CA GLU A 181 5.82 15.09 -10.49
C GLU A 181 4.93 13.84 -10.61
N PRO A 182 5.44 12.72 -11.13
CA PRO A 182 4.71 11.44 -11.13
C PRO A 182 4.14 11.12 -9.74
N TYR A 183 2.90 10.63 -9.72
CA TYR A 183 2.10 10.34 -8.52
C TYR A 183 1.69 11.54 -7.64
N ALA A 184 2.04 12.77 -8.02
CA ALA A 184 1.53 13.95 -7.35
C ALA A 184 0.00 13.94 -7.35
N GLY A 185 -0.60 14.26 -6.21
CA GLY A 185 -2.04 14.32 -6.06
C GLY A 185 -2.73 13.00 -5.75
N HIS A 186 -2.04 11.85 -5.76
CA HIS A 186 -2.63 10.54 -5.47
C HIS A 186 -3.32 10.50 -4.09
N GLY A 187 -2.63 10.91 -3.02
CA GLY A 187 -3.24 10.98 -1.68
C GLY A 187 -4.38 12.00 -1.57
N THR A 188 -4.32 13.09 -2.35
CA THR A 188 -5.40 14.09 -2.41
C THR A 188 -6.66 13.53 -3.09
N PHE A 189 -6.46 12.79 -4.17
CA PHE A 189 -7.53 12.11 -4.90
C PHE A 189 -8.21 11.07 -4.01
N ILE A 190 -7.41 10.22 -3.35
CA ILE A 190 -7.88 9.19 -2.41
C ILE A 190 -8.68 9.81 -1.25
N ALA A 191 -8.17 10.89 -0.64
CA ALA A 191 -8.90 11.59 0.41
C ALA A 191 -10.25 12.12 -0.10
N GLY A 192 -10.28 12.61 -1.33
CA GLY A 192 -11.49 13.02 -2.01
C GLY A 192 -12.49 11.88 -2.19
N VAL A 193 -12.04 10.69 -2.60
CA VAL A 193 -12.90 9.51 -2.74
C VAL A 193 -13.47 9.06 -1.39
N VAL A 194 -12.67 9.03 -0.32
CA VAL A 194 -13.18 8.74 1.04
C VAL A 194 -14.29 9.72 1.41
N ARG A 195 -14.06 11.03 1.17
CA ARG A 195 -15.01 12.10 1.52
C ARG A 195 -16.25 12.12 0.62
N SER A 196 -16.17 11.62 -0.60
CA SER A 196 -17.36 11.38 -1.43
C SER A 196 -18.26 10.34 -0.77
N VAL A 197 -17.73 9.25 -0.24
CA VAL A 197 -18.55 8.17 0.33
C VAL A 197 -18.93 8.41 1.80
N ALA A 198 -18.06 9.06 2.57
CA ALA A 198 -18.23 9.36 3.98
C ALA A 198 -17.97 10.87 4.24
N PRO A 199 -18.95 11.76 3.94
CA PRO A 199 -18.76 13.21 4.00
C PRO A 199 -18.46 13.79 5.38
N ARG A 200 -18.56 13.00 6.46
CA ARG A 200 -18.25 13.42 7.84
C ARG A 200 -17.11 12.64 8.48
N ALA A 201 -16.47 11.73 7.75
CA ALA A 201 -15.27 11.06 8.23
C ALA A 201 -14.14 12.07 8.49
N GLU A 202 -13.42 11.87 9.59
CA GLU A 202 -12.18 12.58 9.90
C GLU A 202 -11.05 11.94 9.11
N VAL A 203 -10.69 12.56 7.98
CA VAL A 203 -9.65 12.02 7.08
C VAL A 203 -8.32 12.71 7.34
N ARG A 204 -7.29 11.91 7.60
CA ARG A 204 -5.90 12.38 7.66
C ARG A 204 -5.04 11.62 6.65
N VAL A 205 -4.29 12.35 5.82
CA VAL A 205 -3.37 11.77 4.83
C VAL A 205 -1.93 11.87 5.31
N LEU A 206 -1.23 10.74 5.40
CA LEU A 206 0.19 10.68 5.75
C LEU A 206 1.04 10.41 4.52
N ASN A 207 2.19 11.08 4.43
CA ASN A 207 3.11 10.97 3.31
C ASN A 207 4.17 9.90 3.59
N TYR A 208 3.80 8.63 3.42
CA TYR A 208 4.69 7.48 3.65
C TYR A 208 5.35 6.96 2.38
N PHE A 209 5.00 7.53 1.23
CA PHE A 209 5.62 7.27 -0.07
C PHE A 209 6.24 8.54 -0.70
N PRO A 210 7.12 9.28 0.02
CA PRO A 210 7.57 10.61 -0.40
C PRO A 210 8.57 10.61 -1.56
N ARG A 211 9.06 9.44 -1.99
CA ARG A 211 10.10 9.31 -3.01
C ARG A 211 9.64 8.33 -4.08
N ALA A 212 9.26 8.86 -5.24
CA ALA A 212 8.81 8.06 -6.38
C ALA A 212 7.70 7.04 -6.04
N GLY A 213 6.86 7.34 -5.05
CA GLY A 213 5.77 6.43 -4.68
C GLY A 213 6.20 5.14 -3.97
N ALA A 214 7.44 5.04 -3.46
CA ALA A 214 7.98 3.81 -2.90
C ALA A 214 8.66 4.01 -1.53
N THR A 215 8.71 2.94 -0.73
CA THR A 215 9.38 2.88 0.57
C THR A 215 9.83 1.45 0.89
N TRP A 216 10.63 1.27 1.94
CA TRP A 216 10.98 -0.06 2.44
C TRP A 216 9.89 -0.59 3.35
N GLU A 217 9.64 -1.90 3.32
CA GLU A 217 8.72 -2.58 4.22
C GLU A 217 9.02 -2.22 5.70
N SER A 218 10.29 -2.30 6.10
CA SER A 218 10.75 -1.90 7.44
C SER A 218 10.33 -0.48 7.82
N THR A 219 10.57 0.48 6.93
CA THR A 219 10.25 1.89 7.15
C THR A 219 8.74 2.13 7.19
N LEU A 220 7.97 1.48 6.31
CA LEU A 220 6.53 1.58 6.28
C LEU A 220 5.90 1.06 7.58
N VAL A 221 6.31 -0.13 8.02
CA VAL A 221 5.78 -0.76 9.24
C VAL A 221 6.15 0.02 10.50
N GLN A 222 7.37 0.53 10.59
CA GLN A 222 7.77 1.47 11.66
C GLN A 222 6.84 2.70 11.71
N ASN A 223 6.58 3.30 10.56
CA ASN A 223 5.74 4.47 10.46
C ASN A 223 4.27 4.14 10.80
N LEU A 224 3.75 2.99 10.37
CA LEU A 224 2.40 2.53 10.72
C LEU A 224 2.23 2.30 12.23
N ASP A 225 3.22 1.69 12.90
CA ASP A 225 3.17 1.51 14.37
C ASP A 225 3.15 2.84 15.11
N ARG A 226 3.95 3.82 14.65
CA ARG A 226 3.90 5.18 15.17
C ARG A 226 2.55 5.85 14.92
N ALA A 227 2.02 5.74 13.70
CA ALA A 227 0.75 6.35 13.33
C ALA A 227 -0.43 5.79 14.13
N LEU A 228 -0.43 4.49 14.46
CA LEU A 228 -1.45 3.93 15.35
C LEU A 228 -1.45 4.64 16.70
N HIS A 229 -0.28 4.92 17.28
CA HIS A 229 -0.16 5.58 18.58
C HIS A 229 -0.45 7.08 18.51
N GLU A 230 -0.07 7.77 17.44
CA GLU A 230 -0.23 9.22 17.32
C GLU A 230 -1.62 9.62 16.83
N GLU A 231 -2.19 8.82 15.91
CA GLU A 231 -3.42 9.17 15.22
C GLU A 231 -4.65 8.42 15.74
N PHE A 232 -4.50 7.27 16.39
CA PHE A 232 -5.64 6.47 16.86
C PHE A 232 -6.73 6.24 15.78
N PRO A 233 -6.38 5.76 14.57
CA PRO A 233 -7.34 5.62 13.48
C PRO A 233 -8.35 4.50 13.74
N ASP A 234 -9.50 4.53 13.08
CA ASP A 234 -10.46 3.43 13.06
C ASP A 234 -10.34 2.58 11.78
N ILE A 235 -9.87 3.23 10.70
CA ILE A 235 -9.64 2.62 9.40
C ILE A 235 -8.29 3.12 8.89
N ILE A 236 -7.47 2.21 8.36
CA ILE A 236 -6.29 2.52 7.56
C ILE A 236 -6.61 2.17 6.11
N SER A 237 -6.55 3.16 5.22
CA SER A 237 -6.67 2.99 3.77
C SER A 237 -5.29 3.11 3.15
N MET A 238 -4.81 2.04 2.51
CA MET A 238 -3.47 1.98 1.93
C MET A 238 -3.54 1.52 0.46
N SER A 239 -3.20 2.43 -0.44
CA SER A 239 -3.20 2.18 -1.88
C SER A 239 -1.79 1.85 -2.37
N ALA A 240 -1.19 0.83 -1.77
CA ALA A 240 0.18 0.41 -2.03
C ALA A 240 0.39 -1.09 -1.74
N GLY A 241 1.37 -1.69 -2.40
CA GLY A 241 1.79 -3.05 -2.13
C GLY A 241 3.02 -3.44 -2.94
N THR A 242 3.26 -4.73 -3.05
CA THR A 242 4.37 -5.29 -3.84
C THR A 242 4.17 -6.79 -4.07
N ARG A 243 4.88 -7.35 -5.04
CA ARG A 243 5.08 -8.81 -5.11
C ARG A 243 6.10 -9.25 -4.07
N ALA A 244 5.93 -10.45 -3.53
CA ALA A 244 6.85 -11.00 -2.53
C ALA A 244 6.98 -12.52 -2.67
N GLN A 245 7.88 -13.10 -1.90
CA GLN A 245 7.96 -14.55 -1.77
C GLN A 245 6.73 -15.10 -1.03
N ASN A 246 6.53 -16.41 -1.13
CA ASN A 246 5.51 -17.12 -0.35
C ASN A 246 5.66 -16.81 1.16
N GLY A 247 4.55 -16.42 1.79
CA GLY A 247 4.54 -15.92 3.17
C GLY A 247 4.46 -14.39 3.29
N GLY A 248 4.63 -13.66 2.19
CA GLY A 248 4.36 -12.22 2.12
C GLY A 248 5.40 -11.36 2.84
N LEU A 249 4.91 -10.32 3.50
CA LEU A 249 5.71 -9.26 4.12
C LEU A 249 5.91 -9.55 5.63
N LEU A 250 7.13 -9.93 6.02
CA LEU A 250 7.43 -10.41 7.37
C LEU A 250 7.15 -9.36 8.46
N ALA A 251 7.57 -8.11 8.24
CA ALA A 251 7.34 -7.03 9.19
C ALA A 251 5.84 -6.69 9.30
N PHE A 252 5.10 -6.72 8.19
CA PHE A 252 3.65 -6.53 8.21
C PHE A 252 2.94 -7.65 8.98
N ASN A 253 3.31 -8.90 8.75
CA ASN A 253 2.73 -10.04 9.44
C ASN A 253 2.96 -9.92 10.95
N VAL A 254 4.19 -9.61 11.39
CA VAL A 254 4.50 -9.44 12.81
C VAL A 254 3.83 -8.20 13.39
N PHE A 255 3.70 -7.11 12.62
CA PHE A 255 2.96 -5.93 13.03
C PHE A 255 1.46 -6.24 13.24
N TRP A 256 0.86 -7.02 12.34
CA TRP A 256 -0.50 -7.51 12.54
C TRP A 256 -0.60 -8.35 13.82
N GLU A 257 0.23 -9.40 13.92
CA GLU A 257 0.25 -10.36 15.02
C GLU A 257 0.38 -9.64 16.37
N ASN A 258 1.37 -8.76 16.52
CA ASN A 258 1.74 -8.20 17.83
C ASN A 258 1.07 -6.86 18.15
N ARG A 259 0.47 -6.18 17.17
CA ARG A 259 -0.01 -4.80 17.33
C ARG A 259 -1.41 -4.61 16.79
N LEU A 260 -1.59 -4.62 15.47
CA LEU A 260 -2.85 -4.19 14.86
C LEU A 260 -4.03 -5.10 15.22
N SER A 261 -3.82 -6.41 15.31
CA SER A 261 -4.87 -7.39 15.65
C SER A 261 -5.49 -7.16 17.05
N HIS A 262 -4.72 -6.54 17.96
CA HIS A 262 -5.11 -6.19 19.31
C HIS A 262 -5.54 -4.72 19.46
N TYR A 263 -5.51 -3.94 18.37
CA TYR A 263 -5.72 -2.49 18.41
C TYR A 263 -7.15 -2.10 18.03
N LYS A 264 -8.03 -1.98 19.03
CA LYS A 264 -9.42 -1.46 19.01
C LYS A 264 -10.34 -1.84 17.83
N GLY A 265 -9.99 -2.82 17.02
CA GLY A 265 -10.78 -3.24 15.86
C GLY A 265 -10.53 -2.43 14.58
N VAL A 266 -9.33 -1.90 14.36
CA VAL A 266 -9.00 -1.13 13.14
C VAL A 266 -9.07 -2.01 11.88
N ALA A 267 -9.77 -1.53 10.85
CA ALA A 267 -9.76 -2.16 9.52
C ALA A 267 -8.55 -1.68 8.71
N LEU A 268 -7.84 -2.61 8.07
CA LEU A 268 -6.79 -2.32 7.11
C LEU A 268 -7.28 -2.64 5.70
N VAL A 269 -7.57 -1.62 4.92
CA VAL A 269 -8.13 -1.71 3.56
C VAL A 269 -7.00 -1.45 2.56
N VAL A 270 -6.75 -2.39 1.65
CA VAL A 270 -5.55 -2.39 0.80
C VAL A 270 -5.90 -2.68 -0.65
N ALA A 271 -5.28 -1.93 -1.56
CA ALA A 271 -5.44 -2.10 -3.00
C ALA A 271 -4.87 -3.44 -3.49
N ALA A 272 -5.62 -4.16 -4.34
CA ALA A 272 -5.18 -5.43 -4.91
C ALA A 272 -4.06 -5.29 -5.97
N GLY A 273 -3.81 -4.09 -6.50
CA GLY A 273 -2.81 -3.86 -7.54
C GLY A 273 -3.42 -3.87 -8.96
N ASN A 274 -2.63 -3.40 -9.92
CA ASN A 274 -3.11 -2.94 -11.23
C ASN A 274 -2.45 -3.69 -12.41
N ASP A 275 -1.99 -4.91 -12.19
CA ASP A 275 -1.22 -5.68 -13.18
C ASP A 275 -2.10 -6.61 -14.05
N GLY A 276 -3.40 -6.72 -13.74
CA GLY A 276 -4.31 -7.60 -14.45
C GLY A 276 -3.99 -9.09 -14.23
N GLU A 277 -3.44 -9.43 -13.07
CA GLU A 277 -2.89 -10.76 -12.79
C GLU A 277 -3.55 -11.46 -11.59
N ARG A 278 -3.30 -12.78 -11.49
CA ARG A 278 -3.73 -13.61 -10.36
C ARG A 278 -2.76 -13.67 -9.20
N SER A 279 -1.52 -13.24 -9.42
CA SER A 279 -0.42 -13.32 -8.47
C SER A 279 -0.72 -12.52 -7.21
N PHE A 280 -0.23 -13.01 -6.07
CA PHE A 280 -0.45 -12.33 -4.81
C PHE A 280 0.26 -10.98 -4.78
N PHE A 281 -0.49 -9.95 -4.37
CA PHE A 281 0.01 -8.62 -4.12
C PHE A 281 -0.07 -8.32 -2.63
N TRP A 282 1.04 -8.03 -1.98
CA TRP A 282 1.14 -7.92 -0.54
C TRP A 282 1.22 -6.46 -0.08
N PRO A 283 0.60 -6.09 1.06
CA PRO A 283 -0.07 -6.99 2.00
C PRO A 283 -1.54 -7.30 1.66
N ALA A 284 -2.09 -6.84 0.52
CA ALA A 284 -3.49 -7.07 0.16
C ALA A 284 -3.90 -8.56 0.12
N ALA A 285 -3.00 -9.47 -0.25
CA ALA A 285 -3.24 -10.91 -0.21
C ALA A 285 -3.23 -11.51 1.21
N SER A 286 -2.99 -10.71 2.24
CA SER A 286 -2.97 -11.20 3.62
C SER A 286 -4.39 -11.42 4.14
N PRO A 287 -4.66 -12.50 4.90
CA PRO A 287 -6.01 -12.80 5.39
C PRO A 287 -6.53 -11.78 6.42
N TYR A 288 -5.69 -10.88 6.90
CA TYR A 288 -6.04 -9.84 7.87
C TYR A 288 -6.34 -8.47 7.24
N THR A 289 -6.17 -8.33 5.93
CA THR A 289 -6.54 -7.12 5.19
C THR A 289 -7.92 -7.26 4.57
N VAL A 290 -8.53 -6.13 4.22
CA VAL A 290 -9.64 -6.07 3.26
C VAL A 290 -9.02 -5.75 1.90
N SER A 291 -8.91 -6.76 1.05
CA SER A 291 -8.32 -6.66 -0.29
C SER A 291 -9.33 -6.14 -1.31
N VAL A 292 -9.00 -5.03 -1.97
CA VAL A 292 -9.94 -4.32 -2.85
C VAL A 292 -9.46 -4.30 -4.31
N GLY A 293 -10.21 -4.98 -5.16
CA GLY A 293 -10.09 -4.89 -6.62
C GLY A 293 -10.97 -3.79 -7.23
N ALA A 294 -10.77 -3.53 -8.52
CA ALA A 294 -11.47 -2.48 -9.25
C ALA A 294 -12.50 -3.03 -10.24
N LEU A 295 -13.66 -2.38 -10.27
CA LEU A 295 -14.68 -2.53 -11.31
C LEU A 295 -14.50 -1.50 -12.41
N ALA A 296 -14.87 -1.91 -13.63
CA ALA A 296 -15.06 -1.06 -14.78
C ALA A 296 -16.28 -0.13 -14.59
N PRO A 297 -16.47 0.89 -15.44
CA PRO A 297 -17.56 1.87 -15.29
C PRO A 297 -18.98 1.29 -15.35
N ASP A 298 -19.15 0.09 -15.92
CA ASP A 298 -20.45 -0.61 -15.96
C ASP A 298 -20.90 -1.15 -14.59
N GLY A 299 -20.02 -1.12 -13.58
CA GLY A 299 -20.27 -1.61 -12.22
C GLY A 299 -20.46 -3.13 -12.12
N ARG A 300 -20.18 -3.88 -13.20
CA ARG A 300 -20.42 -5.32 -13.28
C ARG A 300 -19.19 -6.09 -13.74
N SER A 301 -18.35 -5.49 -14.56
CA SER A 301 -17.12 -6.10 -15.05
C SER A 301 -15.95 -5.69 -14.15
N ARG A 302 -15.01 -6.61 -13.95
CA ARG A 302 -13.70 -6.28 -13.38
C ARG A 302 -13.00 -5.32 -14.36
N ALA A 303 -12.39 -4.25 -13.86
CA ALA A 303 -11.52 -3.42 -14.69
C ALA A 303 -10.32 -4.25 -15.17
N ASP A 304 -9.94 -4.15 -16.45
CA ASP A 304 -8.95 -5.08 -17.04
C ASP A 304 -7.63 -5.12 -16.28
N PHE A 305 -7.19 -3.96 -15.78
CA PHE A 305 -5.98 -3.80 -14.97
C PHE A 305 -6.09 -4.39 -13.55
N SER A 306 -7.28 -4.61 -12.99
CA SER A 306 -7.39 -5.02 -11.58
C SER A 306 -6.80 -6.41 -11.38
N ASN A 307 -5.88 -6.58 -10.42
CA ASN A 307 -5.50 -7.92 -9.98
C ASN A 307 -6.73 -8.67 -9.42
N PHE A 308 -6.68 -10.00 -9.45
CA PHE A 308 -7.83 -10.85 -9.15
C PHE A 308 -7.47 -12.22 -8.58
N GLY A 309 -8.44 -12.90 -7.98
CA GLY A 309 -8.27 -14.25 -7.45
C GLY A 309 -9.01 -14.44 -6.12
N GLY A 310 -8.92 -15.65 -5.56
CA GLY A 310 -9.60 -15.99 -4.30
C GLY A 310 -9.07 -15.24 -3.07
N TRP A 311 -8.01 -14.46 -3.22
CA TRP A 311 -7.41 -13.60 -2.19
C TRP A 311 -7.92 -12.14 -2.25
N VAL A 312 -8.67 -11.76 -3.29
CA VAL A 312 -9.34 -10.45 -3.36
C VAL A 312 -10.71 -10.57 -2.70
N ASP A 313 -10.97 -9.76 -1.67
CA ASP A 313 -12.18 -9.87 -0.86
C ASP A 313 -13.40 -9.24 -1.54
N VAL A 314 -13.18 -8.13 -2.25
CA VAL A 314 -14.26 -7.34 -2.85
C VAL A 314 -13.77 -6.49 -4.01
N TYR A 315 -14.67 -6.20 -4.95
CA TYR A 315 -14.47 -5.27 -6.04
C TYR A 315 -15.37 -4.04 -5.87
N ALA A 316 -14.83 -2.85 -6.14
CA ALA A 316 -15.57 -1.60 -6.10
C ALA A 316 -15.20 -0.72 -7.31
N PRO A 317 -16.02 0.28 -7.69
CA PRO A 317 -15.69 1.19 -8.79
C PRO A 317 -14.28 1.75 -8.64
N GLY A 318 -13.47 1.65 -9.70
CA GLY A 318 -12.07 2.09 -9.69
C GLY A 318 -11.54 2.54 -11.03
N GLN A 319 -12.35 2.45 -12.09
CA GLN A 319 -12.02 2.96 -13.41
C GLN A 319 -12.82 4.23 -13.70
N ASP A 320 -12.15 5.22 -14.27
CA ASP A 320 -12.70 6.51 -14.71
C ASP A 320 -13.41 7.29 -13.59
N LEU A 321 -12.89 7.17 -12.36
CA LEU A 321 -13.35 7.99 -11.24
C LEU A 321 -12.86 9.42 -11.41
N VAL A 322 -13.64 10.38 -10.92
CA VAL A 322 -13.30 11.80 -10.96
C VAL A 322 -13.22 12.33 -9.54
N ASN A 323 -12.08 12.88 -9.14
CA ASN A 323 -11.98 13.47 -7.81
C ASN A 323 -10.92 14.57 -7.72
N ALA A 324 -10.80 15.16 -6.53
CA ALA A 324 -9.92 16.28 -6.25
C ALA A 324 -8.48 15.97 -6.63
N PHE A 325 -7.85 16.90 -7.35
CA PHE A 325 -6.49 16.75 -7.83
C PHE A 325 -5.78 18.11 -7.82
N PRO A 326 -4.46 18.17 -7.55
CA PRO A 326 -3.72 19.43 -7.52
C PRO A 326 -3.88 20.28 -8.78
N ASN A 327 -3.96 21.60 -8.60
CA ASN A 327 -3.81 22.53 -9.72
C ASN A 327 -2.33 22.63 -10.10
N GLY A 328 -2.00 22.33 -11.35
CA GLY A 328 -0.62 22.42 -11.83
C GLY A 328 -0.46 21.85 -13.23
N LYS A 329 0.76 21.98 -13.77
CA LYS A 329 1.16 21.31 -15.01
C LYS A 329 1.71 19.93 -14.70
N PHE A 330 1.17 18.92 -15.35
CA PHE A 330 1.64 17.55 -15.27
C PHE A 330 2.28 17.14 -16.59
N THR A 331 3.43 16.48 -16.53
CA THR A 331 4.10 15.91 -17.71
C THR A 331 4.00 14.41 -17.66
N TYR A 332 3.25 13.83 -18.61
CA TYR A 332 3.04 12.40 -18.72
C TYR A 332 4.38 11.66 -18.87
N GLN A 333 4.58 10.61 -18.07
CA GLN A 333 5.74 9.73 -18.15
C GLN A 333 5.40 8.40 -18.83
N GLU A 334 4.12 8.01 -18.84
CA GLU A 334 3.70 6.73 -19.41
C GLU A 334 3.12 6.82 -20.83
N PRO A 335 3.34 5.79 -21.68
CA PRO A 335 2.64 5.66 -22.95
C PRO A 335 1.10 5.65 -22.75
N PRO A 336 0.33 6.14 -23.74
CA PRO A 336 0.75 6.66 -25.05
C PRO A 336 1.10 8.16 -25.02
N HIS A 337 1.12 8.81 -23.85
CA HIS A 337 1.18 10.27 -23.73
C HIS A 337 2.53 10.83 -23.29
N VAL A 338 3.59 10.00 -23.18
CA VAL A 338 4.94 10.40 -22.76
C VAL A 338 5.35 11.77 -23.32
N GLY A 339 5.72 12.69 -22.44
CA GLY A 339 6.19 14.04 -22.78
C GLY A 339 5.09 15.06 -23.08
N ARG A 340 3.82 14.64 -23.22
CA ARG A 340 2.67 15.56 -23.24
C ARG A 340 2.60 16.31 -21.92
N VAL A 341 2.17 17.57 -21.98
CA VAL A 341 1.96 18.40 -20.79
C VAL A 341 0.50 18.84 -20.75
N GLU A 342 -0.18 18.59 -19.63
CA GLU A 342 -1.56 19.01 -19.41
C GLU A 342 -1.69 19.91 -18.18
N GLN A 343 -2.72 20.76 -18.20
CA GLN A 343 -3.03 21.68 -17.10
C GLN A 343 -4.23 21.18 -16.31
N PHE A 344 -4.02 20.90 -15.03
CA PHE A 344 -5.07 20.48 -14.11
C PHE A 344 -5.64 21.67 -13.34
N SER A 345 -6.96 21.64 -13.12
CA SER A 345 -7.73 22.74 -12.52
C SER A 345 -8.59 22.30 -11.35
N GLY A 346 -8.13 21.31 -10.58
CA GLY A 346 -8.69 20.96 -9.28
C GLY A 346 -9.34 19.59 -9.20
N MET A 347 -9.48 18.91 -10.34
CA MET A 347 -9.90 17.53 -10.43
C MET A 347 -9.18 16.84 -11.58
N ALA A 348 -9.14 15.51 -11.51
CA ALA A 348 -8.69 14.62 -12.58
C ALA A 348 -9.67 13.46 -12.71
N MET A 349 -9.67 12.80 -13.87
CA MET A 349 -10.19 11.46 -14.05
C MET A 349 -9.03 10.48 -13.90
N TRP A 350 -9.20 9.42 -13.11
CA TRP A 350 -8.10 8.50 -12.82
C TRP A 350 -8.61 7.08 -12.52
N SER A 351 -7.84 6.07 -12.95
CA SER A 351 -8.18 4.66 -12.83
C SER A 351 -7.14 3.88 -12.01
N GLY A 352 -7.61 2.98 -11.16
CA GLY A 352 -6.77 2.10 -10.34
C GLY A 352 -7.52 1.49 -9.16
N THR A 353 -7.08 0.32 -8.70
CA THR A 353 -7.50 -0.28 -7.42
C THR A 353 -7.22 0.64 -6.23
N SER A 354 -6.24 1.53 -6.40
CA SER A 354 -5.95 2.66 -5.50
C SER A 354 -7.15 3.56 -5.23
N PHE A 355 -8.16 3.62 -6.11
CA PHE A 355 -9.35 4.44 -5.96
C PHE A 355 -10.59 3.64 -5.53
N SER A 356 -10.62 2.34 -5.81
CA SER A 356 -11.59 1.41 -5.20
C SER A 356 -11.37 1.26 -3.69
N THR A 357 -10.11 1.23 -3.27
CA THR A 357 -9.70 1.08 -1.86
C THR A 357 -10.30 2.14 -0.93
N PRO A 358 -10.13 3.46 -1.18
CA PRO A 358 -10.76 4.49 -0.36
C PRO A 358 -12.28 4.53 -0.47
N LEU A 359 -12.86 4.06 -1.58
CA LEU A 359 -14.32 3.93 -1.71
C LEU A 359 -14.82 2.91 -0.69
N VAL A 360 -14.20 1.73 -0.62
CA VAL A 360 -14.52 0.71 0.39
C VAL A 360 -14.23 1.20 1.81
N ALA A 361 -13.11 1.92 2.04
CA ALA A 361 -12.83 2.53 3.33
C ALA A 361 -13.92 3.54 3.75
N GLY A 362 -14.41 4.35 2.81
CA GLY A 362 -15.54 5.24 3.01
C GLY A 362 -16.84 4.50 3.33
N LEU A 363 -17.13 3.38 2.66
CA LEU A 363 -18.31 2.55 2.96
C LEU A 363 -18.24 1.95 4.37
N ILE A 364 -17.05 1.48 4.78
CA ILE A 364 -16.80 1.01 6.15
C ILE A 364 -17.07 2.15 7.13
N ALA A 365 -16.52 3.35 6.89
CA ALA A 365 -16.75 4.50 7.76
C ALA A 365 -18.23 4.90 7.85
N ALA A 366 -18.93 4.95 6.72
CA ALA A 366 -20.36 5.22 6.67
C ALA A 366 -21.15 4.20 7.50
N ARG A 367 -20.83 2.92 7.38
CA ARG A 367 -21.46 1.86 8.19
C ARG A 367 -21.16 2.01 9.68
N MET A 368 -19.89 2.24 10.05
CA MET A 368 -19.50 2.44 11.45
C MET A 368 -20.33 3.55 12.11
N SER A 369 -20.45 4.71 11.46
CA SER A 369 -21.22 5.84 11.99
C SER A 369 -22.71 5.55 12.16
N ARG A 370 -23.29 4.65 11.35
CA ARG A 370 -24.72 4.27 11.44
C ARG A 370 -25.00 3.18 12.47
N THR A 371 -24.02 2.31 12.74
CA THR A 371 -24.23 1.07 13.49
C THR A 371 -23.52 1.02 14.84
N GLY A 372 -22.50 1.86 15.05
CA GLY A 372 -21.63 1.81 16.23
C GLY A 372 -20.62 0.66 16.20
N GLU A 373 -20.50 -0.08 15.09
CA GLU A 373 -19.50 -1.13 14.90
C GLU A 373 -18.08 -0.54 14.83
N ASN A 374 -17.07 -1.31 15.26
CA ASN A 374 -15.67 -0.99 14.95
C ASN A 374 -15.33 -1.32 13.49
N GLY A 375 -14.17 -0.86 13.02
CA GLY A 375 -13.73 -1.01 11.63
C GLY A 375 -13.78 -2.45 11.12
N ARG A 376 -13.21 -3.41 11.85
CA ARG A 376 -13.19 -4.83 11.45
C ARG A 376 -14.59 -5.43 11.39
N ALA A 377 -15.47 -5.11 12.34
CA ALA A 377 -16.85 -5.60 12.34
C ALA A 377 -17.65 -5.00 11.15
N ALA A 378 -17.51 -3.70 10.91
CA ALA A 378 -18.15 -3.02 9.78
C ALA A 378 -17.66 -3.56 8.43
N ALA A 379 -16.35 -3.79 8.29
CA ALA A 379 -15.77 -4.43 7.10
C ALA A 379 -16.32 -5.84 6.89
N ALA A 380 -16.30 -6.70 7.92
CA ALA A 380 -16.81 -8.07 7.81
C ALA A 380 -18.28 -8.12 7.39
N ALA A 381 -19.12 -7.22 7.95
CA ALA A 381 -20.53 -7.15 7.59
C ALA A 381 -20.75 -6.65 6.15
N LEU A 382 -19.98 -5.66 5.69
CA LEU A 382 -20.02 -5.22 4.28
C LEU A 382 -19.56 -6.32 3.33
N LEU A 383 -18.50 -7.05 3.67
CA LEU A 383 -18.02 -8.18 2.85
C LEU A 383 -19.05 -9.32 2.80
N ALA A 384 -19.77 -9.59 3.89
CA ALA A 384 -20.88 -10.55 3.87
C ALA A 384 -21.99 -10.11 2.91
N GLN A 385 -22.41 -8.84 2.98
CA GLN A 385 -23.38 -8.26 2.05
C GLN A 385 -22.88 -8.31 0.60
N ALA A 386 -21.61 -7.98 0.36
CA ALA A 386 -21.01 -7.98 -0.97
C ALA A 386 -21.02 -9.37 -1.63
N ARG A 387 -20.86 -10.43 -0.84
CA ARG A 387 -20.92 -11.82 -1.31
C ARG A 387 -22.33 -12.23 -1.75
N GLU A 388 -23.37 -11.69 -1.11
CA GLU A 388 -24.76 -11.90 -1.54
C GLU A 388 -25.06 -11.20 -2.88
N GLN A 389 -24.27 -10.17 -3.21
CA GLN A 389 -24.38 -9.37 -4.44
C GLN A 389 -23.30 -9.73 -5.47
N ALA A 390 -22.65 -10.89 -5.32
CA ALA A 390 -21.52 -11.26 -6.15
C ALA A 390 -21.90 -11.33 -7.64
N VAL A 391 -21.05 -10.76 -8.49
CA VAL A 391 -21.23 -10.79 -9.95
C VAL A 391 -20.50 -12.01 -10.52
N PRO A 392 -21.18 -12.86 -11.33
CA PRO A 392 -20.56 -14.01 -11.97
C PRO A 392 -19.30 -13.63 -12.77
N GLY A 393 -18.19 -14.33 -12.53
CA GLY A 393 -16.91 -14.07 -13.18
C GLY A 393 -16.09 -12.92 -12.58
N VAL A 394 -16.63 -12.20 -11.60
CA VAL A 394 -15.92 -11.12 -10.88
C VAL A 394 -15.75 -11.47 -9.40
N GLY A 395 -16.85 -11.72 -8.69
CA GLY A 395 -16.84 -11.97 -7.24
C GLY A 395 -17.69 -10.96 -6.47
N ALA A 396 -17.42 -10.81 -5.18
CA ALA A 396 -18.16 -9.90 -4.30
C ALA A 396 -17.98 -8.44 -4.74
N VAL A 397 -19.07 -7.66 -4.74
CA VAL A 397 -19.08 -6.27 -5.21
C VAL A 397 -19.65 -5.34 -4.15
N LEU A 398 -19.05 -4.16 -4.01
CA LEU A 398 -19.59 -3.03 -3.26
C LEU A 398 -19.71 -1.79 -4.15
N LEU A 399 -20.90 -1.20 -4.17
CA LEU A 399 -21.20 0.06 -4.85
C LEU A 399 -21.56 1.13 -3.79
N PRO A 400 -21.18 2.40 -4.01
CA PRO A 400 -21.41 3.48 -3.06
C PRO A 400 -22.86 3.97 -2.97
#